data_AF-A0A427M5N8-F1
#
_entry.id   AF-A0A427M5N8-F1
#
_cell.length_a   1.000
_cell.length_b   1.000
_cell.length_c   1.000
_cell.angle_alpha   90.00
_cell.angle_beta   90.00
_cell.angle_gamma   90.00
#
_symmetry.space_group_name_H-M   'P 1'
#
loop_
_entity.id
_entity.type
_entity.pdbx_description
1 polymer ?
#
loop_
_entity_poly.entity_id
_entity_poly.type
_entity_poly.pdbx_seq_one_letter_code
_entity_poly.pdbx_strand_id
1 'polypeptide(L)'
;MNIYAIEILLQGNLHIKATSHEQAERILDNNCSNTLNGKDDEWFSDVPDRYRQRASFSTKFTAIGPIDGAMFVEVPRRTVLAAQDRWQRNWHGLRHPYPQLSAAHEQVPVYSTSLDATTTAFVRVKGVAAAEAVVAKFNQMTLDLLDDKSRWFSRRALEDEAGSDLPIALSSALYLVGKSEGCQLCQTWPERPYQGPEFVARIDEFL
;
A
#
# COMPACT_ATOMS: atom_id res chain seq x y z
N MET A 1 19.91 17.44 15.71
CA MET A 1 19.58 16.53 14.58
C MET A 1 18.31 17.05 13.97
N ASN A 2 18.28 17.19 12.66
CA ASN A 2 17.13 17.68 11.91
C ASN A 2 16.38 16.47 11.35
N ILE A 3 15.12 16.66 10.99
CA ILE A 3 14.32 15.63 10.34
C ILE A 3 14.17 16.02 8.88
N TYR A 4 14.55 15.13 7.97
CA TYR A 4 14.38 15.33 6.54
C TYR A 4 13.28 14.40 6.02
N ALA A 5 12.38 14.95 5.22
CA ALA A 5 11.37 14.21 4.49
C ALA A 5 11.85 13.94 3.06
N ILE A 6 11.57 12.76 2.54
CA ILE A 6 11.78 12.39 1.13
C ILE A 6 10.70 11.42 0.68
N GLU A 7 10.30 11.52 -0.58
CA GLU A 7 9.36 10.56 -1.17
C GLU A 7 10.11 9.31 -1.63
N ILE A 8 9.57 8.14 -1.27
CA ILE A 8 10.13 6.83 -1.62
C ILE A 8 9.11 5.98 -2.37
N LEU A 9 9.63 5.12 -3.24
CA LEU A 9 8.88 4.11 -3.97
C LEU A 9 8.88 2.79 -3.20
N LEU A 10 7.69 2.21 -3.09
CA LEU A 10 7.41 0.91 -2.53
C LEU A 10 6.78 0.01 -3.60
N GLN A 11 7.19 -1.25 -3.64
CA GLN A 11 6.60 -2.24 -4.54
C GLN A 11 5.88 -3.33 -3.74
N GLY A 12 4.65 -3.66 -4.11
CA GLY A 12 3.83 -4.69 -3.47
C GLY A 12 2.99 -5.47 -4.48
N ASN A 13 2.04 -6.26 -3.99
CA ASN A 13 1.07 -6.97 -4.84
C ASN A 13 -0.36 -6.51 -4.54
N LEU A 14 -1.22 -6.57 -5.56
CA LEU A 14 -2.65 -6.27 -5.49
C LEU A 14 -3.42 -7.46 -6.02
N HIS A 15 -4.54 -7.78 -5.38
CA HIS A 15 -5.46 -8.86 -5.71
C HIS A 15 -6.87 -8.29 -5.87
N ILE A 16 -7.46 -8.35 -7.06
CA ILE A 16 -8.78 -7.79 -7.40
C ILE A 16 -9.75 -8.92 -7.70
N LYS A 17 -10.93 -8.89 -7.08
CA LYS A 17 -12.05 -9.72 -7.53
C LYS A 17 -12.77 -9.07 -8.70
N ALA A 18 -12.89 -9.80 -9.79
CA ALA A 18 -13.64 -9.37 -10.97
C ALA A 18 -14.09 -10.58 -11.78
N THR A 19 -15.18 -10.45 -12.54
CA THR A 19 -15.64 -11.52 -13.44
C THR A 19 -14.94 -11.53 -14.78
N SER A 20 -14.25 -10.45 -15.14
CA SER A 20 -13.42 -10.37 -16.34
C SER A 20 -12.14 -9.59 -16.09
N HIS A 21 -11.18 -9.77 -17.01
CA HIS A 21 -9.94 -9.02 -16.99
C HIS A 21 -10.19 -7.52 -17.21
N GLU A 22 -11.12 -7.14 -18.09
CA GLU A 22 -11.45 -5.72 -18.33
C GLU A 22 -12.06 -5.05 -17.10
N GLN A 23 -12.90 -5.76 -16.34
CA GLN A 23 -13.44 -5.22 -15.09
C GLN A 23 -12.35 -5.07 -14.03
N ALA A 24 -11.39 -6.00 -13.96
CA ALA A 24 -10.27 -5.92 -13.05
C ALA A 24 -9.36 -4.71 -13.38
N GLU A 25 -9.05 -4.49 -14.66
CA GLU A 25 -8.28 -3.33 -15.12
C GLU A 25 -9.01 -2.01 -14.81
N ARG A 26 -10.31 -1.91 -15.07
CA ARG A 26 -11.10 -0.71 -14.71
C ARG A 26 -11.11 -0.45 -13.21
N ILE A 27 -11.18 -1.48 -12.37
CA ILE A 27 -11.09 -1.32 -10.91
C ILE A 27 -9.72 -0.77 -10.53
N LEU A 28 -8.65 -1.29 -11.12
CA LEU A 28 -7.29 -0.83 -10.86
C LEU A 28 -7.12 0.64 -11.26
N ASP A 29 -7.46 1.00 -12.49
CA ASP A 29 -7.32 2.36 -13.02
C ASP A 29 -8.07 3.40 -12.18
N ASN A 30 -9.27 3.05 -11.70
CA ASN A 30 -10.06 3.92 -10.82
C ASN A 30 -9.46 4.09 -9.40
N ASN A 31 -8.56 3.21 -9.00
CA ASN A 31 -7.86 3.27 -7.71
C ASN A 31 -6.46 3.87 -7.80
N CYS A 32 -5.87 3.94 -8.99
CA CYS A 32 -4.65 4.70 -9.24
C CYS A 32 -4.88 6.18 -8.84
N SER A 33 -3.94 6.78 -8.11
CA SER A 33 -4.05 8.12 -7.48
C SER A 33 -4.85 8.19 -6.17
N ASN A 34 -5.41 7.09 -5.67
CA ASN A 34 -6.02 7.06 -4.34
C ASN A 34 -5.00 6.69 -3.25
N THR A 35 -5.23 7.20 -2.04
CA THR A 35 -4.51 6.77 -0.84
C THR A 35 -5.03 5.41 -0.39
N LEU A 36 -4.14 4.45 -0.17
CA LEU A 36 -4.46 3.16 0.44
C LEU A 36 -5.02 3.35 1.84
N ASN A 37 -6.10 2.63 2.14
CA ASN A 37 -6.82 2.83 3.39
C ASN A 37 -7.23 1.50 4.06
N GLY A 38 -6.33 0.91 4.85
CA GLY A 38 -6.45 -0.45 5.38
C GLY A 38 -7.45 -0.70 6.53
N LYS A 39 -8.75 -0.37 6.39
CA LYS A 39 -9.79 -0.84 7.35
C LYS A 39 -9.93 -2.33 7.23
N ASP A 40 -9.45 -3.01 8.25
CA ASP A 40 -9.49 -4.45 8.36
C ASP A 40 -10.79 -4.87 9.04
N ASP A 41 -11.50 -5.81 8.41
CA ASP A 41 -12.03 -6.96 9.16
C ASP A 41 -11.56 -8.30 8.53
N GLU A 42 -10.93 -8.31 7.33
CA GLU A 42 -10.41 -9.53 6.66
C GLU A 42 -9.32 -9.24 5.58
N TRP A 43 -8.45 -8.25 5.71
CA TRP A 43 -7.62 -7.80 4.58
C TRP A 43 -6.16 -7.61 4.89
N PHE A 44 -5.30 -8.54 4.41
CA PHE A 44 -3.83 -8.46 4.30
C PHE A 44 -3.21 -9.86 3.99
N SER A 45 -3.36 -10.49 2.80
CA SER A 45 -2.99 -11.93 2.76
C SER A 45 -2.60 -12.62 1.45
N ASP A 46 -1.76 -13.65 1.62
CA ASP A 46 -1.31 -14.69 0.69
C ASP A 46 -2.29 -15.89 0.58
N VAL A 47 -3.61 -15.66 0.71
CA VAL A 47 -4.68 -16.68 0.77
C VAL A 47 -5.88 -16.33 -0.14
N PRO A 48 -6.61 -17.35 -0.65
CA PRO A 48 -8.02 -17.23 -1.04
C PRO A 48 -8.97 -17.19 0.19
N ASP A 49 -9.53 -16.02 0.54
CA ASP A 49 -10.43 -15.77 1.70
C ASP A 49 -11.76 -16.57 1.74
N ARG A 50 -11.99 -17.49 0.79
CA ARG A 50 -13.28 -17.77 0.14
C ARG A 50 -14.06 -16.55 -0.38
N TYR A 51 -13.48 -15.35 -0.42
CA TYR A 51 -12.50 -14.97 -1.47
C TYR A 51 -12.05 -13.49 -1.39
N ARG A 52 -12.34 -12.75 -0.32
CA ARG A 52 -11.96 -11.35 -0.02
C ARG A 52 -12.98 -10.38 -0.56
N GLN A 53 -13.06 -9.19 0.02
CA GLN A 53 -13.76 -8.07 -0.61
C GLN A 53 -13.12 -7.70 -1.98
N ARG A 54 -13.60 -6.66 -2.66
CA ARG A 54 -13.32 -6.40 -4.08
C ARG A 54 -11.84 -6.21 -4.53
N ALA A 55 -10.87 -5.74 -3.72
CA ALA A 55 -9.48 -5.44 -4.19
C ALA A 55 -8.35 -5.28 -3.12
N SER A 56 -7.65 -6.34 -2.67
CA SER A 56 -6.69 -6.35 -1.54
C SER A 56 -5.21 -6.20 -1.87
N PHE A 57 -4.42 -5.62 -0.95
CA PHE A 57 -2.97 -5.39 -1.10
C PHE A 57 -2.11 -6.40 -0.31
N SER A 58 -0.85 -6.58 -0.71
CA SER A 58 0.16 -7.33 0.03
C SER A 58 0.50 -6.66 1.36
N THR A 59 0.89 -7.48 2.33
CA THR A 59 1.37 -7.06 3.65
C THR A 59 2.82 -6.65 3.66
N LYS A 60 3.54 -7.14 2.66
CA LYS A 60 4.95 -6.92 2.46
C LYS A 60 5.12 -6.04 1.25
N PHE A 61 5.83 -4.95 1.47
CA PHE A 61 6.31 -4.06 0.43
C PHE A 61 7.83 -4.15 0.39
N THR A 62 8.40 -4.08 -0.79
CA THR A 62 9.83 -3.87 -0.97
C THR A 62 10.05 -2.38 -1.16
N ALA A 63 10.84 -1.75 -0.30
CA ALA A 63 11.30 -0.39 -0.53
C ALA A 63 12.32 -0.42 -1.68
N ILE A 64 12.05 0.35 -2.73
CA ILE A 64 12.94 0.43 -3.90
C ILE A 64 13.97 1.54 -3.67
N GLY A 65 13.54 2.66 -3.10
CA GLY A 65 14.40 3.81 -2.83
C GLY A 65 13.65 5.14 -2.99
N PRO A 66 14.37 6.27 -3.07
CA PRO A 66 13.76 7.56 -3.35
C PRO A 66 13.23 7.59 -4.79
N ILE A 67 12.16 8.35 -5.01
CA ILE A 67 11.62 8.57 -6.36
C ILE A 67 12.60 9.46 -7.15
N ASP A 68 12.70 9.23 -8.45
CA ASP A 68 13.49 10.06 -9.35
C ASP A 68 13.12 11.54 -9.22
N GLY A 69 14.13 12.37 -8.92
CA GLY A 69 13.95 13.81 -8.71
C GLY A 69 13.41 14.22 -7.33
N ALA A 70 13.14 13.28 -6.42
CA ALA A 70 12.76 13.60 -5.05
C ALA A 70 13.90 14.34 -4.33
N MET A 71 13.55 15.43 -3.63
CA MET A 71 14.50 16.23 -2.85
C MET A 71 14.25 16.06 -1.36
N PHE A 72 15.33 16.08 -0.57
CA PHE A 72 15.23 16.15 0.88
C PHE A 72 14.72 17.51 1.32
N VAL A 73 13.67 17.51 2.13
CA VAL A 73 13.10 18.73 2.72
C VAL A 73 13.21 18.64 4.23
N GLU A 74 13.85 19.61 4.86
CA GLU A 74 13.87 19.69 6.33
C GLU A 74 12.46 20.02 6.85
N VAL A 75 11.97 19.22 7.79
CA VAL A 75 10.62 19.35 8.36
C VAL A 75 10.66 19.41 9.89
N PRO A 76 9.76 20.19 10.51
CA PRO A 76 9.64 20.21 11.96
C PRO A 76 8.99 18.91 12.45
N ARG A 77 9.31 18.51 13.70
CA ARG A 77 8.75 17.30 14.34
C ARG A 77 7.22 17.23 14.29
N ARG A 78 6.52 18.38 14.39
CA ARG A 78 5.06 18.45 14.28
C ARG A 78 4.50 17.92 12.96
N THR A 79 5.24 18.07 11.85
CA THR A 79 4.84 17.56 10.53
C THR A 79 4.83 16.04 10.54
N VAL A 80 5.85 15.42 11.12
CA VAL A 80 5.93 13.97 11.26
C VAL A 80 4.80 13.44 12.14
N LEU A 81 4.56 14.12 13.27
CA LEU A 81 3.46 13.75 14.18
C LEU A 81 2.13 13.75 13.45
N ALA A 82 1.84 14.77 12.63
CA ALA A 82 0.62 14.87 11.84
C ALA A 82 0.53 13.78 10.75
N ALA A 83 1.64 13.47 10.08
CA ALA A 83 1.72 12.43 9.06
C ALA A 83 1.52 11.01 9.63
N GLN A 84 1.82 10.79 10.91
CA GLN A 84 1.64 9.52 11.61
C GLN A 84 0.35 9.44 12.43
N ASP A 85 -0.22 10.57 12.88
CA ASP A 85 -1.41 10.64 13.75
C ASP A 85 -2.63 9.93 13.16
N ARG A 86 -2.65 9.84 11.83
CA ARG A 86 -3.73 9.23 11.10
C ARG A 86 -3.50 7.76 10.78
N TRP A 87 -2.41 7.10 11.20
CA TRP A 87 -2.22 5.66 10.93
C TRP A 87 -3.43 4.83 11.38
N GLN A 88 -3.85 4.92 12.65
CA GLN A 88 -5.02 4.16 13.09
C GLN A 88 -6.35 4.58 12.41
N ARG A 89 -6.46 5.79 11.82
CA ARG A 89 -7.71 6.35 11.25
C ARG A 89 -7.79 6.39 9.71
N ASN A 90 -6.64 6.41 9.04
CA ASN A 90 -6.46 6.30 7.59
C ASN A 90 -6.28 4.85 7.18
N TRP A 91 -6.30 3.92 8.13
CA TRP A 91 -6.37 2.48 7.91
C TRP A 91 -7.77 2.01 8.25
N HIS A 92 -8.76 2.82 7.87
CA HIS A 92 -10.13 2.78 8.35
C HIS A 92 -11.18 3.24 7.31
N GLY A 93 -10.93 3.11 6.01
CA GLY A 93 -11.78 3.65 4.96
C GLY A 93 -11.37 3.31 3.53
N LEU A 94 -11.08 2.04 3.25
CA LEU A 94 -11.47 1.53 1.94
C LEU A 94 -13.00 1.61 1.92
N ARG A 95 -13.53 2.62 1.22
CA ARG A 95 -14.96 2.79 1.03
C ARG A 95 -15.49 1.45 0.51
N HIS A 96 -16.48 0.86 1.17
CA HIS A 96 -17.23 -0.25 0.60
C HIS A 96 -18.16 0.31 -0.49
N PRO A 97 -17.90 0.16 -1.80
CA PRO A 97 -18.94 0.43 -2.80
C PRO A 97 -20.04 -0.65 -2.79
N TYR A 98 -19.96 -1.67 -1.92
CA TYR A 98 -20.89 -2.79 -1.93
C TYR A 98 -21.19 -3.35 -0.51
N PRO A 99 -22.47 -3.58 -0.16
CA PRO A 99 -22.85 -4.31 1.06
C PRO A 99 -22.58 -5.82 0.94
N GLN A 100 -22.54 -6.53 2.08
CA GLN A 100 -22.47 -8.00 2.14
C GLN A 100 -23.71 -8.63 1.49
N LEU A 101 -23.64 -8.96 0.20
CA LEU A 101 -24.54 -9.97 -0.36
C LEU A 101 -24.08 -11.34 0.14
N SER A 102 -24.83 -11.86 1.12
CA SER A 102 -25.07 -13.26 1.49
C SER A 102 -23.90 -14.26 1.45
N ALA A 103 -23.76 -15.04 2.53
CA ALA A 103 -22.77 -16.10 2.74
C ALA A 103 -22.79 -17.29 1.73
N ALA A 104 -23.59 -17.22 0.66
CA ALA A 104 -23.64 -18.19 -0.43
C ALA A 104 -22.80 -17.68 -1.63
N HIS A 105 -21.50 -17.95 -1.62
CA HIS A 105 -20.53 -17.40 -2.56
C HIS A 105 -20.65 -17.97 -3.99
N GLU A 106 -20.90 -17.09 -4.96
CA GLU A 106 -20.50 -17.28 -6.35
C GLU A 106 -18.97 -17.28 -6.45
N GLN A 107 -18.40 -18.16 -7.27
CA GLN A 107 -16.95 -18.32 -7.47
C GLN A 107 -16.36 -17.16 -8.30
N VAL A 108 -16.32 -15.92 -7.81
CA VAL A 108 -15.78 -14.77 -8.58
C VAL A 108 -14.24 -14.85 -8.71
N PRO A 109 -13.68 -14.75 -9.92
CA PRO A 109 -12.22 -14.78 -10.14
C PRO A 109 -11.45 -13.72 -9.37
N VAL A 110 -10.18 -14.02 -9.12
CA VAL A 110 -9.20 -13.12 -8.52
C VAL A 110 -8.08 -12.88 -9.53
N TYR A 111 -7.79 -11.61 -9.76
CA TYR A 111 -6.72 -11.11 -10.60
C TYR A 111 -5.63 -10.50 -9.75
N SER A 112 -4.36 -10.74 -10.07
CA SER A 112 -3.22 -10.25 -9.32
C SER A 112 -2.22 -9.53 -10.20
N THR A 113 -1.58 -8.50 -9.66
CA THR A 113 -0.45 -7.82 -10.29
C THR A 113 0.48 -7.23 -9.24
N SER A 114 1.72 -6.97 -9.63
CA SER A 114 2.62 -6.15 -8.82
C SER A 114 2.32 -4.68 -9.05
N LEU A 115 2.37 -3.90 -7.97
CA LEU A 115 2.02 -2.49 -7.97
C LEU A 115 3.12 -1.65 -7.36
N ASP A 116 3.13 -0.40 -7.79
CA ASP A 116 3.97 0.65 -7.28
C ASP A 116 3.13 1.62 -6.43
N ALA A 117 3.65 1.92 -5.24
CA ALA A 117 3.07 2.87 -4.32
C ALA A 117 4.14 3.82 -3.79
N THR A 118 3.77 5.07 -3.49
CA THR A 118 4.68 6.04 -2.88
C THR A 118 4.31 6.34 -1.44
N THR A 119 5.31 6.70 -0.65
CA THR A 119 5.10 7.27 0.68
C THR A 119 6.24 8.23 1.04
N THR A 120 6.08 8.98 2.12
CA THR A 120 7.12 9.85 2.63
C THR A 120 7.91 9.15 3.73
N ALA A 121 9.22 9.08 3.58
CA ALA A 121 10.13 8.71 4.65
C ALA A 121 10.65 9.95 5.38
N PHE A 122 10.68 9.88 6.71
CA PHE A 122 11.21 10.89 7.62
C PHE A 122 12.48 10.36 8.26
N VAL A 123 13.59 11.06 8.09
CA VAL A 123 14.93 10.62 8.52
C VAL A 123 15.55 11.64 9.48
N ARG A 124 15.83 11.24 10.73
CA ARG A 124 16.44 12.10 11.76
C ARG A 124 17.97 11.99 11.73
N VAL A 125 18.65 12.98 11.16
CA VAL A 125 20.11 12.98 10.95
C VAL A 125 20.73 14.37 11.14
N LYS A 126 22.07 14.48 11.00
CA LYS A 126 22.81 15.74 11.18
C LYS A 126 22.96 16.59 9.89
N GLY A 127 22.42 16.15 8.76
CA GLY A 127 22.51 16.85 7.47
C GLY A 127 21.99 16.02 6.30
N VAL A 128 21.84 16.65 5.13
CA VAL A 128 21.31 16.01 3.90
C VAL A 128 22.16 14.81 3.45
N ALA A 129 23.48 14.95 3.42
CA ALA A 129 24.37 13.84 3.03
C ALA A 129 24.22 12.59 3.93
N ALA A 130 23.91 12.79 5.22
CA ALA A 130 23.62 11.69 6.12
C ALA A 130 22.22 11.09 5.87
N ALA A 131 21.26 11.88 5.40
CA ALA A 131 19.93 11.41 5.02
C ALA A 131 20.00 10.54 3.76
N GLU A 132 20.76 10.99 2.76
CA GLU A 132 21.08 10.24 1.54
C GLU A 132 21.68 8.88 1.87
N ALA A 133 22.69 8.84 2.74
CA ALA A 133 23.34 7.59 3.15
C ALA A 133 22.39 6.62 3.88
N VAL A 134 21.36 7.11 4.54
CA VAL A 134 20.33 6.28 5.19
C VAL A 134 19.35 5.73 4.15
N VAL A 135 18.85 6.59 3.26
CA VAL A 135 17.87 6.21 2.24
C VAL A 135 18.47 5.31 1.16
N ALA A 136 19.76 5.45 0.85
CA ALA A 136 20.49 4.53 -0.03
C ALA A 136 20.47 3.08 0.47
N LYS A 137 20.26 2.85 1.78
CA LYS A 137 20.14 1.51 2.35
C LYS A 137 18.76 0.89 2.14
N PHE A 138 17.77 1.65 1.66
CA PHE A 138 16.41 1.15 1.49
C PHE A 138 16.31 0.13 0.37
N ASN A 139 17.31 0.06 -0.51
CA ASN A 139 17.32 -0.84 -1.65
C ASN A 139 17.01 -2.27 -1.20
N GLN A 140 15.84 -2.76 -1.60
CA GLN A 140 15.27 -4.07 -1.29
C GLN A 140 14.94 -4.36 0.19
N MET A 141 14.84 -3.33 1.03
CA MET A 141 14.33 -3.52 2.39
C MET A 141 12.86 -3.93 2.36
N THR A 142 12.54 -5.07 2.95
CA THR A 142 11.15 -5.49 3.11
C THR A 142 10.51 -4.73 4.27
N LEU A 143 9.46 -3.98 3.97
CA LEU A 143 8.54 -3.37 4.93
C LEU A 143 7.38 -4.34 5.13
N ASP A 144 7.23 -4.86 6.34
CA ASP A 144 6.08 -5.67 6.72
C ASP A 144 5.12 -4.77 7.51
N LEU A 145 3.85 -4.75 7.11
CA LEU A 145 2.84 -3.91 7.72
C LEU A 145 2.10 -4.61 8.88
N LEU A 146 2.30 -5.92 9.07
CA LEU A 146 1.59 -6.74 10.07
C LEU A 146 2.29 -6.87 11.42
N ASP A 147 3.62 -7.02 11.41
CA ASP A 147 4.39 -7.35 12.62
C ASP A 147 5.16 -6.13 13.18
N ASP A 148 6.10 -6.34 14.12
CA ASP A 148 6.96 -5.38 14.85
C ASP A 148 7.54 -4.16 14.07
N LYS A 149 7.34 -4.09 12.76
CA LYS A 149 7.57 -3.00 11.82
C LYS A 149 6.44 -1.94 11.78
N SER A 150 5.38 -2.07 12.57
CA SER A 150 4.56 -0.91 13.00
C SER A 150 5.43 0.26 13.52
N ARG A 151 6.67 -0.03 13.93
CA ARG A 151 7.72 0.95 14.24
C ARG A 151 8.02 1.93 13.12
N TRP A 152 8.01 1.53 11.85
CA TRP A 152 8.21 2.45 10.72
C TRP A 152 7.12 3.53 10.71
N PHE A 153 5.89 3.17 11.08
CA PHE A 153 4.78 4.11 11.17
C PHE A 153 4.58 4.66 12.59
N SER A 154 5.49 4.34 13.51
CA SER A 154 5.45 4.74 14.91
C SER A 154 6.31 5.98 15.17
N ARG A 155 5.85 6.81 16.11
CA ARG A 155 6.62 7.95 16.62
C ARG A 155 7.90 7.52 17.32
N ARG A 156 7.91 6.30 17.89
CA ARG A 156 9.04 5.76 18.67
C ARG A 156 10.36 5.73 17.90
N ALA A 157 10.32 5.51 16.60
CA ALA A 157 11.52 5.45 15.75
C ALA A 157 12.30 6.78 15.69
N LEU A 158 11.64 7.91 15.95
CA LEU A 158 12.27 9.24 15.95
C LEU A 158 12.41 9.85 17.34
N GLU A 159 11.81 9.23 18.38
CA GLU A 159 11.78 9.75 19.75
C GLU A 159 12.89 9.19 20.64
N ASP A 160 13.47 8.05 20.28
CA ASP A 160 14.61 7.47 20.98
C ASP A 160 15.90 8.23 20.64
N GLU A 161 16.36 9.07 21.58
CA GLU A 161 17.62 9.80 21.47
C GLU A 161 18.84 8.97 21.87
N ALA A 162 18.64 7.79 22.47
CA ALA A 162 19.66 6.98 23.11
C ALA A 162 20.17 5.80 22.26
N GLY A 163 19.46 5.40 21.20
CA GLY A 163 20.02 4.48 20.21
C GLY A 163 19.04 3.48 19.61
N SER A 164 17.99 3.94 18.94
CA SER A 164 17.28 3.05 18.02
C SER A 164 17.99 3.03 16.66
N ASP A 165 18.32 1.83 16.20
CA ASP A 165 19.10 1.54 14.98
C ASP A 165 18.47 2.05 13.67
N LEU A 166 17.30 2.69 13.72
CA LEU A 166 16.59 3.19 12.55
C LEU A 166 16.03 4.58 12.85
N PRO A 167 16.75 5.68 12.52
CA PRO A 167 16.25 7.06 12.69
C PRO A 167 15.21 7.41 11.62
N ILE A 168 14.37 6.44 11.23
CA ILE A 168 13.49 6.49 10.08
C ILE A 168 12.07 6.22 10.52
N ALA A 169 11.15 7.05 10.05
CA ALA A 169 9.73 6.75 10.08
C ALA A 169 9.09 6.96 8.70
N LEU A 170 7.92 6.38 8.46
CA LEU A 170 7.13 6.52 7.24
C LEU A 170 5.83 7.25 7.54
N SER A 171 5.33 7.97 6.54
CA SER A 171 3.99 8.55 6.53
C SER A 171 2.94 7.44 6.58
N SER A 172 1.83 7.73 7.24
CA SER A 172 0.72 6.80 7.29
C SER A 172 -0.07 6.66 6.00
N ALA A 173 0.19 7.53 5.03
CA ALA A 173 -0.43 7.51 3.71
C ALA A 173 0.50 6.79 2.72
N LEU A 174 -0.06 5.79 2.03
CA LEU A 174 0.53 5.17 0.86
C LEU A 174 -0.30 5.58 -0.36
N TYR A 175 0.32 6.08 -1.41
CA TYR A 175 -0.35 6.52 -2.63
C TYR A 175 -0.14 5.51 -3.74
N LEU A 176 -1.21 5.06 -4.38
CA LEU A 176 -1.10 4.15 -5.52
C LEU A 176 -0.65 4.90 -6.77
N VAL A 177 0.46 4.46 -7.35
CA VAL A 177 0.94 4.93 -8.66
C VAL A 177 0.24 4.13 -9.76
N GLY A 178 0.28 2.80 -9.64
CA GLY A 178 -0.30 1.89 -10.62
C GLY A 178 0.42 0.54 -10.65
N LYS A 179 0.31 -0.18 -11.77
CA LYS A 179 1.06 -1.42 -12.00
C LYS A 179 2.55 -1.11 -12.07
N SER A 180 3.36 -1.98 -11.48
CA SER A 180 4.80 -1.95 -11.70
C SER A 180 5.11 -2.14 -13.18
N GLU A 181 6.20 -1.52 -13.64
CA GLU A 181 6.61 -1.60 -15.05
C GLU A 181 6.76 -3.07 -15.50
N GLY A 182 6.18 -3.40 -16.66
CA GLY A 182 6.22 -4.75 -17.23
C GLY A 182 5.33 -5.77 -16.54
N CYS A 183 4.61 -5.42 -15.47
CA CYS A 183 3.68 -6.31 -14.80
C CYS A 183 2.28 -6.27 -15.43
N GLN A 184 1.72 -7.45 -15.68
CA GLN A 184 0.36 -7.61 -16.18
C GLN A 184 -0.58 -8.04 -15.05
N LEU A 185 -1.87 -7.81 -15.26
CA LEU A 185 -2.92 -8.27 -14.35
C LEU A 185 -3.35 -9.67 -14.76
N CYS A 186 -3.00 -10.67 -13.95
CA CYS A 186 -3.21 -12.08 -14.30
C CYS A 186 -4.26 -12.72 -13.39
N GLN A 187 -5.15 -13.55 -13.94
CA GLN A 187 -6.05 -14.35 -13.10
C GLN A 187 -5.22 -15.36 -12.29
N THR A 188 -5.23 -15.23 -10.97
CA THR A 188 -4.56 -16.15 -10.05
C THR A 188 -5.53 -17.17 -9.46
N TRP A 189 -6.84 -16.94 -9.57
CA TRP A 189 -7.86 -17.90 -9.16
C TRP A 189 -9.20 -17.68 -9.90
N PRO A 190 -9.98 -18.73 -10.20
CA PRO A 190 -9.56 -20.14 -10.23
C PRO A 190 -8.47 -20.36 -11.28
N GLU A 191 -7.76 -21.49 -11.26
CA GLU A 191 -6.69 -21.77 -12.23
C GLU A 191 -7.21 -21.93 -13.68
N ARG A 192 -8.52 -22.10 -13.83
CA ARG A 192 -9.21 -22.23 -15.12
C ARG A 192 -10.08 -21.00 -15.39
N PRO A 193 -10.38 -20.69 -16.65
CA PRO A 193 -11.32 -19.62 -16.98
C PRO A 193 -12.64 -19.80 -16.25
N TYR A 194 -13.15 -18.73 -15.64
CA TYR A 194 -14.44 -18.76 -14.97
C TYR A 194 -15.57 -18.91 -15.98
N GLN A 195 -16.50 -19.81 -15.68
CA GLN A 195 -17.62 -20.16 -16.56
C GLN A 195 -18.98 -19.84 -15.92
N GLY A 196 -18.99 -19.10 -14.80
CA GLY A 196 -20.22 -18.65 -14.17
C GLY A 196 -20.80 -17.39 -14.83
N PRO A 197 -21.97 -16.91 -14.37
CA PRO A 197 -22.60 -15.72 -14.91
C PRO A 197 -21.72 -14.47 -14.73
N GLU A 198 -21.81 -13.54 -15.67
CA GLU A 198 -21.17 -12.23 -15.54
C GLU A 198 -21.79 -11.46 -14.37
N PHE A 199 -20.94 -10.87 -13.53
CA PHE A 199 -21.39 -10.10 -12.38
C PHE A 199 -21.53 -8.63 -12.78
N VAL A 200 -22.75 -8.10 -12.71
CA VAL A 200 -23.01 -6.68 -12.92
C VAL A 200 -22.69 -5.92 -11.63
N ALA A 201 -21.59 -5.18 -11.61
CA ALA A 201 -21.30 -4.29 -10.49
C ALA A 201 -22.10 -2.99 -10.66
N ARG A 202 -22.51 -2.38 -9.54
CA ARG A 202 -23.08 -1.01 -9.55
C ARG A 202 -22.24 0.04 -10.29
N ILE A 203 -20.94 -0.18 -10.48
CA ILE A 203 -20.06 0.73 -11.26
C ILE A 203 -20.30 0.55 -12.77
N ASP A 204 -20.75 -0.62 -13.20
CA ASP A 204 -21.11 -0.93 -14.59
C ASP A 204 -22.50 -0.39 -14.97
N GLU A 205 -23.37 -0.17 -13.98
CA GLU A 205 -24.72 0.42 -14.18
C GLU A 205 -24.69 1.93 -14.46
N PHE A 206 -23.54 2.59 -14.27
CA PHE A 206 -23.35 4.03 -14.49
C PHE A 206 -22.46 4.35 -15.72
N LEU A 207 -22.17 3.34 -16.55
CA LEU A 207 -21.57 3.47 -17.89
C LEU A 207 -22.66 3.28 -18.95
#